data_AF-A0A7X6Q1X9-F1
#
_entry.id   AF-A0A7X6Q1X9-F1
#
_cell.length_a   1.000
_cell.length_b   1.000
_cell.length_c   1.000
_cell.angle_alpha   90.00
_cell.angle_beta   90.00
_cell.angle_gamma   90.00
#
_symmetry.space_group_name_H-M   'P 1'
#
loop_
_entity.id
_entity.type
_entity.pdbx_description
1 polymer ?
#
loop_
_entity_poly.entity_id
_entity_poly.type
_entity_poly.pdbx_seq_one_letter_code
_entity_poly.pdbx_strand_id
1 'polypeptide(L)'
;ILGSYIAALGGIDTIVFTAGIGENDDIVRRNICQGIAYRGLEIDHELNKSRGKEVVLSTDKSEVEVFVIPTNEEMSIALQTAELLDIKCVR
;
A
#
# COMPACT_ATOMS: atom_id res chain seq x y z
N ILE A 1 -8.85 0.00 12.73
CA ILE A 1 -7.65 0.71 13.23
C ILE A 1 -7.07 1.76 12.27
N LEU A 2 -7.37 1.73 10.96
CA LEU A 2 -6.85 2.75 10.03
C LEU A 2 -7.20 4.20 10.46
N GLY A 3 -8.45 4.47 10.83
CA GLY A 3 -8.87 5.80 11.30
C GLY A 3 -8.11 6.32 12.53
N SER A 4 -7.71 5.44 13.46
CA SER A 4 -6.93 5.86 14.63
C SER A 4 -5.50 6.23 14.25
N TYR A 5 -4.92 5.60 13.22
CA TYR A 5 -3.59 5.96 12.73
C TYR A 5 -3.63 7.29 11.99
N ILE A 6 -4.66 7.52 11.16
CA ILE A 6 -4.89 8.82 10.52
C ILE A 6 -5.01 9.93 11.57
N ALA A 7 -5.74 9.68 12.66
CA ALA A 7 -5.87 10.64 13.76
C ALA A 7 -4.53 10.89 14.48
N ALA A 8 -3.78 9.82 14.80
CA ALA A 8 -2.51 9.92 15.50
C ALA A 8 -1.42 10.65 14.67
N LEU A 9 -1.45 10.51 13.35
CA LEU A 9 -0.52 11.16 12.42
C LEU A 9 -0.95 12.58 12.02
N GLY A 10 -2.17 13.01 12.38
CA GLY A 10 -2.74 14.31 11.96
C GLY A 10 -3.26 14.34 10.51
N GLY A 11 -3.15 13.22 9.80
CA GLY A 11 -3.45 13.10 8.38
C GLY A 11 -2.67 11.95 7.76
N ILE A 12 -2.82 11.75 6.46
CA ILE A 12 -2.07 10.79 5.67
C ILE A 12 -1.87 11.34 4.25
N ASP A 13 -0.73 11.04 3.66
CA ASP A 13 -0.43 11.33 2.25
C ASP A 13 -0.59 10.07 1.37
N THR A 14 -0.42 8.89 1.97
CA THR A 14 -0.36 7.62 1.22
C THR A 14 -0.99 6.45 1.98
N ILE A 15 -1.60 5.52 1.25
CA ILE A 15 -2.04 4.21 1.72
C ILE A 15 -1.39 3.13 0.86
N VAL A 16 -0.78 2.13 1.51
CA VAL A 16 -0.19 0.96 0.83
C VAL A 16 -0.94 -0.30 1.23
N PHE A 17 -1.45 -1.02 0.23
CA PHE A 17 -1.98 -2.37 0.39
C PHE A 17 -0.90 -3.40 0.03
N THR A 18 -0.73 -4.38 0.90
CA THR A 18 0.25 -5.45 0.75
C THR A 18 -0.27 -6.75 1.38
N ALA A 19 0.50 -7.83 1.29
CA ALA A 19 0.18 -9.17 1.74
C ALA A 19 -1.08 -9.76 1.06
N GLY A 20 -1.45 -10.98 1.43
CA GLY A 20 -2.47 -11.78 0.76
C GLY A 20 -3.74 -11.01 0.35
N ILE A 21 -4.49 -10.47 1.32
CA ILE A 21 -5.75 -9.75 1.04
C ILE A 21 -5.47 -8.40 0.35
N GLY A 22 -4.51 -7.63 0.84
CA GLY A 22 -4.22 -6.30 0.30
C GLY A 22 -3.78 -6.34 -1.16
N GLU A 23 -3.05 -7.37 -1.58
CA GLU A 23 -2.57 -7.53 -2.96
C GLU A 23 -3.64 -8.10 -3.90
N ASN A 24 -4.60 -8.87 -3.39
CA ASN A 24 -5.45 -9.72 -4.22
C ASN A 24 -6.94 -9.38 -4.20
N ASP A 25 -7.43 -8.69 -3.18
CA ASP A 25 -8.86 -8.44 -2.99
C ASP A 25 -9.20 -6.98 -3.33
N ASP A 26 -9.63 -6.77 -4.56
CA ASP A 26 -10.01 -5.46 -5.09
C ASP A 26 -11.25 -4.88 -4.37
N ILE A 27 -12.16 -5.75 -3.93
CA ILE A 27 -13.38 -5.36 -3.22
C ILE A 27 -13.03 -4.80 -1.84
N VAL A 28 -12.16 -5.48 -1.10
CA VAL A 28 -11.69 -5.02 0.21
C VAL A 28 -10.98 -3.68 0.09
N ARG A 29 -10.07 -3.53 -0.88
CA ARG A 29 -9.39 -2.24 -1.13
C ARG A 29 -10.38 -1.13 -1.42
N ARG A 30 -11.35 -1.38 -2.30
CA ARG A 30 -12.41 -0.41 -2.65
C ARG A 30 -13.20 0.02 -1.42
N ASN A 31 -13.65 -0.93 -0.62
CA ASN A 31 -14.46 -0.65 0.58
C ASN A 31 -13.68 0.17 1.61
N ILE A 32 -12.39 -0.11 1.79
CA ILE A 32 -11.52 0.67 2.68
C ILE A 32 -11.35 2.09 2.15
N CYS A 33 -11.00 2.25 0.87
CA CYS A 33 -10.81 3.55 0.24
C CYS A 33 -12.09 4.41 0.28
N GLN A 34 -13.26 3.80 0.07
CA GLN A 34 -14.55 4.50 0.18
C GLN A 34 -14.80 5.06 1.57
N GLY A 35 -14.33 4.38 2.63
CA GLY A 35 -14.41 4.89 4.00
C GLY A 35 -13.55 6.12 4.28
N ILE A 36 -12.64 6.48 3.38
CA ILE A 36 -11.68 7.60 3.51
C ILE A 36 -11.91 8.66 2.42
N ALA A 37 -12.86 8.45 1.51
CA ALA A 37 -13.17 9.37 0.41
C ALA A 37 -13.46 10.82 0.86
N TYR A 38 -13.89 11.03 2.12
CA TYR A 38 -14.09 12.36 2.72
C TYR A 38 -12.81 13.21 2.79
N ARG A 39 -11.63 12.61 2.63
CA ARG A 39 -10.30 13.27 2.55
C ARG A 39 -9.82 13.49 1.12
N GLY A 40 -10.72 13.49 0.13
CA GLY A 40 -10.33 13.67 -1.27
C GLY A 40 -9.65 12.45 -1.89
N LEU A 41 -9.75 11.27 -1.27
CA LEU A 41 -9.22 10.03 -1.83
C LEU A 41 -10.11 9.52 -2.96
N GLU A 42 -9.52 9.35 -4.15
CA GLU A 42 -10.17 8.78 -5.33
C GLU A 42 -9.30 7.67 -5.94
N ILE A 43 -9.90 6.52 -6.25
CA ILE A 43 -9.20 5.38 -6.85
C ILE A 43 -9.75 5.04 -8.24
N ASP A 44 -8.86 4.67 -9.15
CA ASP A 44 -9.20 4.12 -10.46
C ASP A 44 -9.67 2.66 -10.30
N HIS A 45 -10.91 2.42 -10.69
CA HIS A 45 -11.54 1.10 -10.54
C HIS A 45 -10.96 0.03 -11.45
N GLU A 46 -10.41 0.39 -12.61
CA GLU A 46 -9.77 -0.57 -13.51
C GLU A 46 -8.37 -0.92 -13.01
N LEU A 47 -7.59 0.07 -12.55
CA LEU A 47 -6.29 -0.20 -11.92
C LEU A 47 -6.45 -1.00 -10.63
N ASN A 48 -7.53 -0.76 -9.87
CA ASN A 48 -7.83 -1.54 -8.67
C ASN A 48 -8.17 -3.02 -8.96
N LYS A 49 -8.44 -3.44 -10.19
CA LYS A 49 -8.57 -4.88 -10.51
C LYS A 49 -7.21 -5.59 -10.64
N SER A 50 -6.11 -4.85 -10.60
CA SER A 50 -4.77 -5.43 -10.64
C SER A 50 -4.47 -6.28 -9.39
N ARG A 51 -3.63 -7.31 -9.58
CA ARG A 51 -3.23 -8.26 -8.54
C ARG A 51 -1.76 -8.65 -8.69
N GLY A 52 -1.08 -8.84 -7.57
CA GLY A 52 0.27 -9.40 -7.51
C GLY A 52 1.36 -8.57 -8.20
N LYS A 53 1.14 -7.28 -8.42
CA LYS A 53 2.12 -6.35 -8.98
C LYS A 53 2.03 -4.99 -8.31
N GLU A 54 3.15 -4.27 -8.35
CA GLU A 54 3.23 -2.89 -7.89
C GLU A 54 2.42 -1.97 -8.82
N VAL A 55 1.42 -1.28 -8.28
CA VAL A 55 0.50 -0.42 -9.04
C VAL A 55 -0.01 0.72 -8.18
N VAL A 56 -0.02 1.94 -8.75
CA VAL A 56 -0.76 3.08 -8.20
C VAL A 56 -2.25 2.90 -8.52
N LEU A 57 -3.08 2.90 -7.49
CA LEU A 57 -4.53 2.78 -7.59
C LEU A 57 -5.25 4.12 -7.56
N SER A 58 -4.64 5.17 -6.99
CA SER A 58 -5.23 6.50 -6.92
C SER A 58 -5.31 7.16 -8.30
N THR A 59 -6.32 8.00 -8.52
CA THR A 59 -6.36 8.88 -9.69
C THR A 59 -5.44 10.08 -9.49
N ASP A 60 -5.09 10.79 -10.58
CA ASP A 60 -4.30 12.03 -10.52
C ASP A 60 -4.96 13.18 -9.74
N LYS A 61 -6.25 13.04 -9.41
CA LYS A 61 -7.02 14.02 -8.64
C LYS A 61 -7.09 13.69 -7.15
N SER A 62 -6.67 12.48 -6.77
CA SER A 62 -6.71 12.04 -5.40
C SER A 62 -5.73 12.85 -4.55
N GLU A 63 -6.18 13.36 -3.40
CA GLU A 63 -5.30 14.02 -2.43
C GLU A 63 -4.43 13.02 -1.66
N VAL A 64 -4.81 11.74 -1.66
CA VAL A 64 -4.10 10.64 -1.01
C VAL A 64 -3.69 9.63 -2.07
N GLU A 65 -2.40 9.32 -2.16
CA GLU A 65 -1.91 8.28 -3.05
C GLU A 65 -2.26 6.89 -2.50
N VAL A 66 -2.63 5.96 -3.38
CA VAL A 66 -2.96 4.59 -2.99
C VAL A 66 -2.15 3.63 -3.84
N PHE A 67 -1.47 2.68 -3.20
CA PHE A 67 -0.65 1.68 -3.87
C PHE A 67 -1.07 0.26 -3.51
N VAL A 68 -0.86 -0.66 -4.44
CA VAL A 68 -0.59 -2.07 -4.13
C VAL A 68 0.90 -2.29 -4.28
N ILE A 69 1.56 -2.83 -3.26
CA ILE A 69 2.97 -3.20 -3.30
C ILE A 69 3.08 -4.64 -2.77
N PRO A 70 3.45 -5.62 -3.60
CA PRO A 70 3.67 -6.99 -3.14
C PRO A 70 4.75 -7.04 -2.06
N THR A 71 4.45 -7.68 -0.93
CA THR A 71 5.47 -7.92 0.09
C THR A 71 6.41 -9.03 -0.35
N ASN A 72 7.69 -8.91 -0.02
CA ASN A 72 8.66 -9.99 -0.17
C ASN A 72 9.39 -10.14 1.17
N GLU A 73 8.81 -10.99 2.03
CA GLU A 73 9.28 -11.20 3.39
C GLU A 73 10.68 -11.83 3.39
N GLU A 74 10.93 -12.77 2.49
CA GLU A 74 12.21 -13.45 2.34
C GLU A 74 13.33 -12.47 1.95
N MET A 75 13.05 -11.55 1.02
CA MET A 75 14.00 -10.50 0.64
C MET A 75 14.25 -9.54 1.81
N SER A 76 13.20 -9.13 2.54
CA SER A 76 13.36 -8.27 3.72
C SER A 76 14.27 -8.92 4.77
N ILE A 77 14.06 -10.20 5.06
CA ILE A 77 14.90 -10.98 5.98
C ILE A 77 16.34 -11.09 5.48
N ALA A 78 16.52 -11.39 4.19
CA ALA A 78 17.84 -11.52 3.59
C ALA A 78 18.62 -10.19 3.67
N LEU A 79 17.98 -9.07 3.38
CA LEU A 79 18.59 -7.74 3.44
C LEU A 79 18.98 -7.36 4.87
N GLN A 80 18.08 -7.57 5.84
CA GLN A 80 18.37 -7.29 7.26
C GLN A 80 19.50 -8.20 7.79
N THR A 81 19.55 -9.46 7.35
CA THR A 81 20.61 -10.40 7.72
C THR A 81 21.94 -9.98 7.09
N ALA A 82 21.94 -9.57 5.83
CA ALA A 82 23.13 -9.08 5.15
C ALA A 82 23.67 -7.80 5.80
N GLU A 83 22.79 -6.86 6.16
CA GLU A 83 23.14 -5.64 6.89
C GLU A 83 23.77 -5.96 8.25
N LEU A 84 23.18 -6.89 9.01
CA LEU A 84 23.71 -7.33 10.30
C LEU A 84 25.12 -7.96 10.19
N LEU A 85 25.42 -8.59 9.06
CA LEU A 85 26.70 -9.26 8.78
C LEU A 85 27.70 -8.38 8.01
N ASP A 86 27.37 -7.12 7.70
CA ASP A 86 28.13 -6.21 6.83
C ASP A 86 28.45 -6.83 5.45
N ILE A 87 27.51 -7.60 4.91
CA ILE A 87 27.59 -8.22 3.58
C ILE A 87 26.92 -7.29 2.58
N LYS A 88 27.63 -6.95 1.49
CA LYS A 88 27.02 -6.20 0.38
C LYS A 88 26.01 -7.06 -0.38
N CYS A 89 24.72 -6.79 -0.16
CA CYS A 89 23.66 -7.28 -1.04
C CYS A 89 23.59 -6.42 -2.31
N VAL A 90 23.56 -7.05 -3.49
CA VAL A 90 23.30 -6.37 -4.77
C VAL A 90 21.79 -6.41 -5.02
N ARG A 91 21.20 -5.24 -5.30
CA ARG A 91 19.78 -5.07 -5.66
C ARG A 91 19.50 -5.50 -7.10
#